data_AF-A0A8W8LQF2-F1
#
_entry.id   AF-A0A8W8LQF2-F1
#
_cell.length_a   1.000
_cell.length_b   1.000
_cell.length_c   1.000
_cell.angle_alpha   90.00
_cell.angle_beta   90.00
_cell.angle_gamma   90.00
#
_symmetry.space_group_name_H-M   'P 1'
#
loop_
_entity.id
_entity.type
_entity.pdbx_description
1 polymer ?
#
loop_
_entity_poly.entity_id
_entity_poly.type
_entity_poly.pdbx_seq_one_letter_code
_entity_poly.pdbx_strand_id
1 'polypeptide(L)'
;MSQEKELDMTDRDPNQLNAHVKVQFEDVLAEPDGAHSIDCVWRCSYMCFNCGKNCCYKLMTTLCGLFIALYWGCEFAFITFDQVWCITPGLRIFSIYMGCAQKFFGTCVTCFLAPICETCGLMFIIKSALAPFWIFNRFIKDLKKLNMSQEKELDMVDRDPNQLNAHVKVQFEDVLAEPDGAHSIDCVWRCSYMCFNCGKNCCYKLMTTLCGLFIALYWGCEFAFITFDQVWCITPSLRIFSIYMGCAQKFFGTCVTCFLAPICETCGLMFSRITVKNQ
;
A
#
# COMPACT_ATOMS: atom_id res chain seq x y z
N MET A 1 -32.65 5.36 8.25
CA MET A 1 -32.92 5.77 6.86
C MET A 1 -31.57 5.98 6.20
N SER A 2 -30.89 4.89 5.83
CA SER A 2 -29.66 4.95 5.05
C SER A 2 -30.05 5.43 3.65
N GLN A 3 -29.52 6.57 3.22
CA GLN A 3 -29.66 7.02 1.84
C GLN A 3 -29.12 5.90 0.94
N GLU A 4 -29.98 5.30 0.15
CA GLU A 4 -29.58 4.39 -0.92
C GLU A 4 -28.74 5.23 -1.89
N LYS A 5 -27.42 5.04 -1.85
CA LYS A 5 -26.53 5.79 -2.74
C LYS A 5 -26.78 5.26 -4.15
N GLU A 6 -27.33 6.10 -5.00
CA GLU A 6 -27.52 5.78 -6.42
C GLU A 6 -26.18 5.35 -7.04
N LEU A 7 -26.22 4.33 -7.91
CA LEU A 7 -25.04 3.78 -8.54
C LEU A 7 -24.45 4.81 -9.51
N ASP A 8 -23.32 5.40 -9.15
CA ASP A 8 -22.57 6.30 -10.03
C ASP A 8 -21.87 5.51 -11.14
N MET A 9 -22.25 5.77 -12.39
CA MET A 9 -21.68 5.11 -13.56
C MET A 9 -20.36 5.74 -14.02
N THR A 10 -20.07 6.96 -13.57
CA THR A 10 -18.89 7.75 -13.95
C THR A 10 -17.71 7.49 -13.02
N ASP A 11 -17.96 7.40 -11.71
CA ASP A 11 -16.95 7.01 -10.72
C ASP A 11 -17.25 5.63 -10.13
N ARG A 12 -16.50 4.63 -10.62
CA ARG A 12 -16.63 3.23 -10.21
C ARG A 12 -15.72 2.85 -9.03
N ASP A 13 -14.82 3.74 -8.58
CA ASP A 13 -13.96 3.51 -7.41
C ASP A 13 -13.91 4.76 -6.49
N PRO A 14 -15.06 5.16 -5.91
CA PRO A 14 -15.14 6.38 -5.10
C PRO A 14 -14.34 6.32 -3.80
N ASN A 15 -14.03 5.10 -3.33
CA ASN A 15 -13.24 4.87 -2.13
C ASN A 15 -11.74 4.65 -2.44
N GLN A 16 -11.36 4.72 -3.71
CA GLN A 16 -9.98 4.53 -4.19
C GLN A 16 -9.34 3.23 -3.68
N LEU A 17 -10.12 2.14 -3.65
CA LEU A 17 -9.66 0.83 -3.18
C LEU A 17 -8.55 0.29 -4.10
N ASN A 18 -8.64 0.56 -5.40
CA ASN A 18 -7.75 0.03 -6.43
C ASN A 18 -6.79 1.10 -6.98
N ALA A 19 -6.58 2.20 -6.26
CA ALA A 19 -5.69 3.27 -6.72
C ALA A 19 -4.25 2.78 -7.00
N HIS A 20 -3.78 1.78 -6.25
CA HIS A 20 -2.45 1.18 -6.41
C HIS A 20 -2.27 0.38 -7.71
N VAL A 21 -3.37 0.05 -8.39
CA VAL A 21 -3.38 -0.73 -9.64
C VAL A 21 -3.41 0.19 -10.87
N LYS A 22 -3.52 1.50 -10.68
CA LYS A 22 -3.50 2.48 -11.77
C LYS A 22 -2.08 2.62 -12.32
N VAL A 23 -1.75 1.75 -13.27
CA VAL A 23 -0.45 1.72 -13.96
C VAL A 23 -0.50 2.54 -15.25
N GLN A 24 0.41 3.50 -15.36
CA GLN A 24 0.65 4.28 -16.58
C GLN A 24 1.71 3.62 -17.46
N PHE A 25 1.80 4.05 -18.72
CA PHE A 25 2.75 3.50 -19.68
C PHE A 25 4.19 3.79 -19.24
N GLU A 26 4.47 5.02 -18.83
CA GLU A 26 5.77 5.52 -18.39
C GLU A 26 6.22 4.94 -17.05
N ASP A 27 5.30 4.37 -16.26
CA ASP A 27 5.64 3.65 -15.03
C ASP A 27 6.21 2.25 -15.29
N VAL A 28 6.10 1.76 -16.53
CA VAL A 28 6.50 0.40 -16.93
C VAL A 28 7.58 0.43 -18.01
N LEU A 29 7.34 1.23 -19.05
CA LEU A 29 8.20 1.39 -20.20
C LEU A 29 8.64 2.85 -20.20
N ALA A 30 9.84 3.08 -19.68
CA ALA A 30 10.46 4.39 -19.60
C ALA A 30 11.80 4.42 -20.36
N GLU A 31 12.03 5.47 -21.14
CA GLU A 31 13.28 5.65 -21.89
C GLU A 31 14.14 6.72 -21.24
N PRO A 32 15.34 6.38 -20.71
CA PRO A 32 16.21 7.36 -20.07
C PRO A 32 16.90 8.26 -21.11
N ASP A 33 17.35 9.44 -20.66
CA ASP A 33 18.11 10.39 -21.49
C ASP A 33 19.31 9.70 -22.18
N GLY A 34 19.30 9.72 -23.51
CA GLY A 34 20.35 9.11 -24.34
C GLY A 34 19.98 7.76 -24.94
N ALA A 35 18.83 7.17 -24.61
CA ALA A 35 18.28 5.99 -25.27
C ALA A 35 16.84 6.26 -25.75
N HIS A 36 16.68 7.21 -26.68
CA HIS A 36 15.37 7.58 -27.23
C HIS A 36 15.04 6.82 -28.51
N SER A 37 13.90 6.14 -28.51
CA SER A 37 13.29 5.57 -29.71
C SER A 37 12.71 6.67 -30.60
N ILE A 38 12.35 6.31 -31.82
CA ILE A 38 11.72 7.25 -32.76
C ILE A 38 10.34 7.63 -32.23
N ASP A 39 9.98 8.91 -32.28
CA ASP A 39 8.73 9.46 -31.71
C ASP A 39 7.46 8.72 -32.17
N CYS A 40 7.40 8.28 -33.43
CA CYS A 40 6.27 7.52 -33.93
C CYS A 40 6.18 6.13 -33.29
N VAL A 41 7.31 5.47 -33.04
CA VAL A 41 7.39 4.17 -32.37
C VAL A 41 6.91 4.31 -30.93
N TRP A 42 7.40 5.33 -30.21
CA TRP A 42 6.97 5.64 -28.85
C TRP A 42 5.45 5.83 -28.75
N ARG A 43 4.87 6.67 -29.63
CA ARG A 43 3.42 6.89 -29.69
C ARG A 43 2.64 5.62 -30.04
N CYS A 44 3.10 4.84 -31.01
CA CYS A 44 2.45 3.59 -31.38
C CYS A 44 2.51 2.56 -30.25
N SER A 45 3.64 2.45 -29.54
CA SER A 45 3.79 1.61 -28.35
C SER A 45 2.84 2.03 -27.24
N TYR A 46 2.72 3.33 -26.95
CA TYR A 46 1.75 3.86 -26.00
C TYR A 46 0.29 3.50 -26.37
N MET A 47 -0.07 3.64 -27.65
CA MET A 47 -1.41 3.26 -28.13
C MET A 47 -1.64 1.76 -28.03
N CYS A 48 -0.66 0.93 -28.40
CA CYS A 48 -0.78 -0.53 -28.31
C CYS A 48 -0.86 -1.02 -26.87
N PHE A 49 -0.08 -0.46 -25.95
CA PHE A 49 -0.17 -0.77 -24.52
C PHE A 49 -1.56 -0.47 -23.97
N ASN A 50 -2.08 0.75 -24.21
CA ASN A 50 -3.39 1.13 -23.71
C ASN A 50 -4.54 0.40 -24.41
N CYS A 51 -4.41 0.11 -25.70
CA CYS A 51 -5.37 -0.71 -26.43
C CYS A 51 -5.41 -2.13 -25.88
N GLY A 52 -4.25 -2.79 -25.72
CA GLY A 52 -4.15 -4.13 -25.12
C GLY A 52 -4.76 -4.16 -23.73
N LYS A 53 -4.37 -3.20 -22.88
CA LYS A 53 -4.87 -3.06 -21.51
C LYS A 53 -6.39 -2.95 -21.47
N ASN A 54 -6.94 -2.00 -22.22
CA ASN A 54 -8.39 -1.72 -22.21
C ASN A 54 -9.21 -2.82 -22.87
N CYS A 55 -8.74 -3.39 -23.99
CA CYS A 55 -9.45 -4.45 -24.69
C CYS A 55 -9.50 -5.73 -23.87
N CYS A 56 -8.37 -6.16 -23.30
CA CYS A 56 -8.32 -7.35 -22.44
C CYS A 56 -9.20 -7.18 -21.21
N TYR A 57 -9.10 -6.03 -20.51
CA TYR A 57 -9.93 -5.76 -19.33
C TYR A 57 -11.43 -5.78 -19.66
N LYS A 58 -11.84 -5.07 -20.73
CA LYS A 58 -13.25 -5.07 -21.16
C LYS A 58 -13.74 -6.46 -21.53
N LEU A 59 -12.95 -7.23 -22.28
CA LEU A 59 -13.32 -8.60 -22.67
C LEU A 59 -13.55 -9.48 -21.44
N MET A 60 -12.60 -9.51 -20.49
CA MET A 60 -12.73 -10.32 -19.27
C MET A 60 -13.92 -9.89 -18.42
N THR A 61 -14.12 -8.59 -18.22
CA THR A 61 -15.27 -8.08 -17.46
C THR A 61 -16.60 -8.40 -18.12
N THR A 62 -16.70 -8.37 -19.45
CA THR A 62 -17.91 -8.79 -20.17
C THR A 62 -18.18 -10.29 -20.04
N LEU A 63 -17.15 -11.13 -20.12
CA LEU A 63 -17.30 -12.58 -20.05
C LEU A 63 -17.59 -13.09 -18.63
N CYS A 64 -16.89 -12.55 -17.63
CA CYS A 64 -16.86 -13.11 -16.28
C CYS A 64 -17.47 -12.19 -15.21
N GLY A 65 -17.56 -10.88 -15.47
CA GLY A 65 -17.92 -9.89 -14.44
C GLY A 65 -19.28 -10.15 -13.81
N LEU A 66 -20.29 -10.52 -14.60
CA LEU A 66 -21.63 -10.83 -14.07
C LEU A 66 -21.62 -12.04 -13.13
N PHE A 67 -20.93 -13.11 -13.51
CA PHE A 67 -20.86 -14.34 -12.72
C PHE A 67 -20.07 -14.14 -11.42
N ILE A 68 -18.95 -13.40 -11.49
CA ILE A 68 -18.14 -13.07 -10.31
C ILE A 68 -18.92 -12.15 -9.36
N ALA A 69 -19.65 -11.15 -9.89
CA ALA A 69 -20.50 -10.29 -9.08
C ALA A 69 -21.61 -11.06 -8.36
N LEU A 70 -22.26 -11.99 -9.06
CA LEU A 70 -23.29 -12.86 -8.46
C LEU A 70 -22.68 -13.75 -7.37
N TYR A 71 -21.54 -14.37 -7.64
CA TYR A 71 -20.81 -15.19 -6.67
C TYR A 71 -20.51 -14.41 -5.39
N TRP A 72 -19.87 -13.24 -5.50
CA TRP A 72 -19.58 -12.39 -4.35
C TRP A 72 -20.84 -11.90 -3.64
N GLY A 73 -21.91 -11.59 -4.38
CA GLY A 73 -23.19 -11.21 -3.79
C GLY A 73 -23.75 -12.30 -2.88
N CYS A 74 -23.72 -13.56 -3.31
CA CYS A 74 -24.11 -14.72 -2.51
C CYS A 74 -23.18 -14.93 -1.30
N GLU A 75 -21.87 -14.83 -1.48
CA GLU A 75 -20.88 -14.98 -0.40
C GLU A 75 -21.08 -13.91 0.70
N PHE A 76 -21.23 -12.64 0.32
CA PHE A 76 -21.48 -11.57 1.30
C PHE A 76 -22.84 -11.73 2.00
N ALA A 77 -23.85 -12.28 1.33
CA ALA A 77 -25.12 -12.61 1.96
C ALA A 77 -24.95 -13.71 3.02
N PHE A 78 -24.22 -14.78 2.71
CA PHE A 78 -23.93 -15.86 3.65
C PHE A 78 -23.09 -15.37 4.85
N ILE A 79 -22.05 -14.59 4.60
CA ILE A 79 -21.22 -13.99 5.66
C ILE A 79 -22.07 -13.07 6.55
N THR A 80 -22.95 -12.25 5.96
CA THR A 80 -23.84 -11.38 6.75
C THR A 80 -24.78 -12.21 7.62
N PHE A 81 -25.33 -13.30 7.08
CA PHE A 81 -26.15 -14.24 7.84
C PHE A 81 -25.37 -14.83 9.03
N ASP A 82 -24.19 -15.41 8.78
CA ASP A 82 -23.38 -16.01 9.85
C ASP A 82 -22.94 -14.95 10.89
N GLN A 83 -22.57 -13.76 10.45
CA GLN A 83 -22.20 -12.66 11.34
C GLN A 83 -23.35 -12.21 12.25
N VAL A 84 -24.57 -12.11 11.73
CA VAL A 84 -25.74 -11.64 12.48
C VAL A 84 -26.30 -12.72 13.38
N TRP A 85 -26.44 -13.94 12.88
CA TRP A 85 -27.18 -15.00 13.57
C TRP A 85 -26.29 -15.92 14.42
N CYS A 86 -25.00 -16.05 14.10
CA CYS A 86 -24.08 -16.93 14.81
C CYS A 86 -23.02 -16.12 15.58
N ILE A 87 -22.21 -15.32 14.88
CA ILE A 87 -21.00 -14.72 15.46
C ILE A 87 -21.35 -13.60 16.44
N THR A 88 -22.26 -12.67 16.09
CA THR A 88 -22.58 -11.54 16.97
C THR A 88 -23.20 -12.00 18.30
N PRO A 89 -24.20 -12.90 18.32
CA PRO A 89 -24.70 -13.49 19.57
C PRO A 89 -23.61 -14.28 20.31
N GLY A 90 -22.77 -15.04 19.60
CA GLY A 90 -21.63 -15.76 20.20
C GLY A 90 -20.64 -14.83 20.91
N LEU A 91 -20.25 -13.72 20.26
CA LEU A 91 -19.40 -12.68 20.86
C LEU A 91 -20.07 -12.01 22.06
N ARG A 92 -21.41 -11.83 22.03
CA ARG A 92 -22.16 -11.30 23.17
C ARG A 92 -22.15 -12.26 24.35
N ILE A 93 -22.44 -13.54 24.12
CA ILE A 93 -22.36 -14.59 25.14
C ILE A 93 -20.96 -14.63 25.73
N PHE A 94 -19.93 -14.64 24.89
CA PHE A 94 -18.53 -14.59 25.31
C PHE A 94 -18.24 -13.36 26.19
N SER A 95 -18.69 -12.17 25.78
CA SER A 95 -18.49 -10.95 26.57
C SER A 95 -19.16 -10.98 27.94
N ILE A 96 -20.32 -11.66 28.07
CA ILE A 96 -21.00 -11.84 29.36
C ILE A 96 -20.18 -12.76 30.27
N TYR A 97 -19.71 -13.89 29.76
CA TYR A 97 -18.87 -14.82 30.53
C TYR A 97 -17.55 -14.16 30.97
N MET A 98 -16.89 -13.45 30.05
CA MET A 98 -15.66 -12.71 30.37
C MET A 98 -15.92 -11.56 31.35
N GLY A 99 -17.07 -10.90 31.27
CA GLY A 99 -17.46 -9.88 32.26
C GLY A 99 -17.61 -10.45 33.67
N CYS A 100 -18.20 -11.65 33.82
CA CYS A 100 -18.25 -12.35 35.10
C CYS A 100 -16.84 -12.74 35.58
N ALA A 101 -16.01 -13.29 34.69
CA ALA A 101 -14.62 -13.65 35.00
C ALA A 101 -13.79 -12.42 35.41
N GLN A 102 -13.95 -11.29 34.73
CA GLN A 102 -13.27 -10.03 35.02
C GLN A 102 -13.63 -9.51 36.41
N LYS A 103 -14.90 -9.60 36.82
CA LYS A 103 -15.30 -9.19 38.19
C LYS A 103 -14.64 -10.05 39.25
N PHE A 104 -14.64 -11.36 39.05
CA PHE A 104 -14.00 -12.30 39.97
C PHE A 104 -12.48 -12.07 40.02
N PHE A 105 -11.82 -12.10 38.86
CA PHE A 105 -10.38 -11.90 38.73
C PHE A 105 -9.95 -10.52 39.23
N GLY A 106 -10.67 -9.46 38.86
CA GLY A 106 -10.40 -8.10 39.31
C GLY A 106 -10.54 -7.94 40.83
N THR A 107 -11.50 -8.64 41.45
CA THR A 107 -11.59 -8.69 42.92
C THR A 107 -10.35 -9.37 43.51
N CYS A 108 -9.94 -10.53 42.99
CA CYS A 108 -8.71 -11.20 43.42
C CYS A 108 -7.48 -10.29 43.27
N VAL A 109 -7.29 -9.69 42.09
CA VAL A 109 -6.18 -8.77 41.82
C VAL A 109 -6.22 -7.59 42.78
N THR A 110 -7.40 -7.00 43.03
CA THR A 110 -7.51 -5.90 44.00
C THR A 110 -7.18 -6.35 45.41
N CYS A 111 -7.66 -7.51 45.87
CA CYS A 111 -7.36 -8.01 47.21
C CYS A 111 -5.87 -8.30 47.44
N PHE A 112 -5.16 -8.82 46.44
CA PHE A 112 -3.75 -9.22 46.59
C PHE A 112 -2.76 -8.15 46.14
N LEU A 113 -3.02 -7.50 45.02
CA LEU A 113 -2.10 -6.57 44.38
C LEU A 113 -2.31 -5.12 44.85
N ALA A 114 -3.54 -4.69 45.13
CA ALA A 114 -3.79 -3.30 45.54
C ALA A 114 -3.08 -2.92 46.86
N PRO A 115 -3.05 -3.75 47.93
CA PRO A 115 -2.32 -3.39 49.16
C PRO A 115 -0.82 -3.17 48.90
N ILE A 116 -0.23 -3.99 48.02
CA ILE A 116 1.17 -3.88 47.61
C ILE A 116 1.37 -2.59 46.79
N CYS A 117 0.51 -2.33 45.81
CA CYS A 117 0.61 -1.13 44.98
C CYS A 117 0.37 0.16 45.76
N GLU A 118 -0.57 0.18 46.71
CA GLU A 118 -0.83 1.33 47.57
C GLU A 118 0.33 1.61 48.53
N THR A 119 0.93 0.58 49.13
CA THR A 119 2.11 0.74 50.00
C THR A 119 3.35 1.16 49.21
N CYS A 120 3.54 0.63 48.00
CA CYS A 120 4.56 1.14 47.07
C CYS A 120 4.29 2.60 46.67
N GLY A 121 3.03 3.00 46.49
CA GLY A 121 2.65 4.40 46.26
C GLY A 121 3.03 5.34 47.42
N LEU A 122 3.06 4.84 48.66
CA LEU A 122 3.55 5.60 49.81
C LEU A 122 5.08 5.78 49.80
N MET A 123 5.84 4.86 49.19
CA MET A 123 7.29 5.04 48.98
C MET A 123 7.60 6.20 48.02
N PHE A 124 6.66 6.59 47.16
CA PHE A 124 6.80 7.72 46.25
C PHE A 124 6.45 9.09 46.89
N ILE A 125 6.24 9.15 48.22
CA ILE A 125 6.16 10.41 48.96
C ILE A 125 7.58 10.89 49.27
N ILE A 126 8.30 11.45 48.29
CA ILE A 126 9.34 12.49 48.49
C ILE A 126 9.56 13.23 47.15
N LYS A 127 9.66 14.55 47.28
CA LYS A 127 9.85 15.56 46.22
C LYS A 127 11.01 15.21 45.28
N SER A 128 10.76 15.25 43.97
CA SER A 128 11.29 16.29 43.08
C SER A 128 11.19 15.89 41.60
N ALA A 129 10.63 16.82 40.83
CA ALA A 129 11.05 17.24 39.50
C ALA A 129 10.99 16.28 38.28
N LEU A 130 10.33 16.82 37.25
CA LEU A 130 10.41 16.52 35.79
C LEU A 130 9.45 15.47 35.21
N ALA A 131 8.21 15.94 34.94
CA ALA A 131 7.54 16.12 33.63
C ALA A 131 7.84 15.16 32.44
N PRO A 132 6.96 15.10 31.42
CA PRO A 132 5.58 14.62 31.43
C PRO A 132 5.37 13.45 30.43
N PHE A 133 4.52 12.52 30.83
CA PHE A 133 4.03 11.40 30.01
C PHE A 133 3.03 11.90 28.97
N TRP A 134 3.50 12.63 27.95
CA TRP A 134 2.71 13.02 26.78
C TRP A 134 3.59 12.90 25.53
N ILE A 135 3.08 12.16 24.55
CA ILE A 135 3.60 11.91 23.20
C ILE A 135 4.41 10.60 23.05
N PHE A 136 3.81 9.47 23.43
CA PHE A 136 4.03 8.19 22.72
C PHE A 136 2.76 7.73 21.96
N ASN A 137 1.84 8.67 21.72
CA ASN A 137 0.60 8.46 20.97
C ASN A 137 0.54 9.32 19.69
N ARG A 138 1.69 9.63 19.09
CA ARG A 138 1.80 10.45 17.86
C ARG A 138 2.97 10.08 16.94
N PHE A 139 3.30 8.79 16.82
CA PHE A 139 4.30 8.32 15.83
C PHE A 139 3.88 7.03 15.10
N ILE A 140 2.57 6.80 14.98
CA ILE A 140 1.97 5.87 14.01
C ILE A 140 0.76 6.59 13.39
N LYS A 141 1.03 7.62 12.60
CA LYS A 141 0.09 8.23 11.64
C LYS A 141 0.86 9.34 10.91
N ASP A 142 1.60 8.94 9.87
CA ASP A 142 1.86 9.73 8.66
C ASP A 142 2.81 8.95 7.73
N LEU A 143 2.32 7.84 7.17
CA LEU A 143 2.84 7.24 5.93
C LEU A 143 1.65 6.88 5.04
N LYS A 144 0.96 7.91 4.54
CA LYS A 144 0.10 7.77 3.36
C LYS A 144 -0.08 9.13 2.69
N LYS A 145 0.87 9.47 1.82
CA LYS A 145 0.66 10.38 0.68
C LYS A 145 1.82 10.21 -0.29
N LEU A 146 1.68 9.28 -1.21
CA LEU A 146 2.33 9.34 -2.51
C LEU A 146 1.24 9.26 -3.57
N ASN A 147 1.52 9.97 -4.66
CA ASN A 147 0.61 10.90 -5.29
C ASN A 147 -0.55 10.26 -6.04
N MET A 148 -1.60 11.06 -6.16
CA MET A 148 -2.63 10.89 -7.16
C MET A 148 -1.98 10.80 -8.54
N SER A 149 -2.12 9.67 -9.21
CA SER A 149 -1.91 9.56 -10.65
C SER A 149 -3.03 10.35 -11.33
N GLN A 150 -2.76 11.62 -11.61
CA GLN A 150 -3.45 12.32 -12.68
C GLN A 150 -3.12 11.57 -13.97
N GLU A 151 -4.12 11.38 -14.84
CA GLU A 151 -3.85 11.01 -16.23
C GLU A 151 -2.99 12.12 -16.82
N LYS A 152 -1.67 11.87 -16.86
CA LYS A 152 -0.69 12.76 -17.45
C LYS A 152 -0.73 12.49 -18.94
N GLU A 153 -0.84 13.54 -19.73
CA GLU A 153 -0.66 13.47 -21.18
C GLU A 153 0.75 12.91 -21.47
N LEU A 154 0.85 11.96 -22.42
CA LEU A 154 2.10 11.29 -22.79
C LEU A 154 3.21 12.32 -22.98
N ASP A 155 4.25 12.25 -22.15
CA ASP A 155 5.38 13.17 -22.26
C ASP A 155 6.29 12.71 -23.41
N MET A 156 6.44 13.59 -24.41
CA MET A 156 7.27 13.32 -25.59
C MET A 156 8.73 13.71 -25.37
N VAL A 157 9.02 14.47 -24.32
CA VAL A 157 10.35 15.02 -24.00
C VAL A 157 10.99 14.23 -22.88
N ASP A 158 10.33 14.12 -21.73
CA ASP A 158 10.81 13.35 -20.58
C ASP A 158 10.14 11.97 -20.55
N ARG A 159 10.82 10.97 -21.10
CA ARG A 159 10.32 9.59 -21.23
C ARG A 159 10.70 8.69 -20.05
N ASP A 160 11.42 9.20 -19.05
CA ASP A 160 11.71 8.49 -17.80
C ASP A 160 11.55 9.44 -16.58
N PRO A 161 10.33 9.96 -16.34
CA PRO A 161 10.09 10.98 -15.32
C PRO A 161 10.35 10.46 -13.89
N ASN A 162 10.24 9.14 -13.70
CA ASN A 162 10.46 8.47 -12.41
C ASN A 162 11.88 7.91 -12.27
N GLN A 163 12.76 8.13 -13.26
CA GLN A 163 14.14 7.63 -13.30
C GLN A 163 14.26 6.11 -13.07
N LEU A 164 13.31 5.34 -13.60
CA LEU A 164 13.28 3.87 -13.48
C LEU A 164 14.54 3.24 -14.06
N ASN A 165 15.05 3.81 -15.15
CA ASN A 165 16.13 3.23 -15.94
C ASN A 165 17.42 4.04 -15.88
N ALA A 166 17.62 4.83 -14.81
CA ALA A 166 18.83 5.63 -14.60
C ALA A 166 20.13 4.81 -14.65
N HIS A 167 20.09 3.54 -14.22
CA HIS A 167 21.24 2.63 -14.22
C HIS A 167 21.71 2.20 -15.63
N VAL A 168 20.88 2.35 -16.66
CA VAL A 168 21.20 2.02 -18.06
C VAL A 168 21.78 3.23 -18.81
N LYS A 169 21.85 4.40 -18.16
CA LYS A 169 22.43 5.62 -18.72
C LYS A 169 23.96 5.50 -18.75
N VAL A 170 24.48 5.01 -19.87
CA VAL A 170 25.91 4.79 -20.09
C VAL A 170 26.49 5.91 -20.96
N GLN A 171 27.51 6.60 -20.45
CA GLN A 171 28.28 7.60 -21.20
C GLN A 171 29.48 6.94 -21.91
N PHE A 172 30.06 7.62 -22.89
CA PHE A 172 31.21 7.09 -23.63
C PHE A 172 32.40 6.86 -22.69
N GLU A 173 32.65 7.83 -21.83
CA GLU A 173 33.70 7.84 -20.82
C GLU A 173 33.48 6.80 -19.73
N ASP A 174 32.25 6.32 -19.51
CA ASP A 174 31.99 5.22 -18.56
C ASP A 174 32.45 3.86 -19.10
N VAL A 175 32.60 3.73 -20.41
CA VAL A 175 32.95 2.45 -21.08
C VAL A 175 34.37 2.48 -21.62
N LEU A 176 34.74 3.58 -22.27
CA LEU A 176 36.01 3.81 -22.90
C LEU A 176 36.61 5.05 -22.28
N ALA A 177 37.33 4.87 -21.17
CA ALA A 177 38.06 5.92 -20.47
C ALA A 177 39.57 5.78 -20.71
N GLU A 178 40.22 6.87 -21.12
CA GLU A 178 41.67 6.95 -21.16
C GLU A 178 42.19 7.58 -19.85
N PRO A 179 43.20 6.99 -19.17
CA PRO A 179 43.77 7.57 -17.98
C PRO A 179 44.70 8.76 -18.31
N ASP A 180 44.90 9.65 -17.33
CA ASP A 180 45.78 10.81 -17.46
C ASP A 180 47.21 10.37 -17.84
N GLY A 181 47.67 10.80 -19.02
CA GLY A 181 49.00 10.49 -19.56
C GLY A 181 49.04 9.41 -20.65
N ALA A 182 47.92 8.75 -20.96
CA ALA A 182 47.80 7.80 -22.06
C ALA A 182 46.68 8.20 -23.02
N HIS A 183 46.78 9.40 -23.60
CA HIS A 183 45.80 9.91 -24.55
C HIS A 183 46.05 9.42 -25.98
N SER A 184 45.01 8.89 -26.61
CA SER A 184 45.01 8.67 -28.06
C SER A 184 44.97 10.01 -28.80
N ILE A 185 45.23 9.96 -30.11
CA ILE A 185 45.20 11.15 -30.96
C ILE A 185 43.77 11.71 -30.95
N ASP A 186 43.62 13.02 -30.71
CA ASP A 186 42.31 13.71 -30.58
C ASP A 186 41.28 13.35 -31.67
N CYS A 187 41.74 13.17 -32.92
CA CYS A 187 40.89 12.77 -34.03
C CYS A 187 40.28 11.38 -33.81
N VAL A 188 41.09 10.41 -33.36
CA VAL A 188 40.65 9.04 -33.08
C VAL A 188 39.70 9.03 -31.89
N TRP A 189 40.00 9.79 -30.84
CA TRP A 189 39.11 9.93 -29.68
C TRP A 189 37.73 10.48 -30.08
N ARG A 190 37.69 11.57 -30.85
CA ARG A 190 36.43 12.14 -31.37
C ARG A 190 35.68 11.21 -32.30
N CYS A 191 36.37 10.52 -33.21
CA CYS A 191 35.75 9.55 -34.10
C CYS A 191 35.16 8.37 -33.32
N SER A 192 35.88 7.86 -32.31
CA SER A 192 35.40 6.79 -31.42
C SER A 192 34.16 7.23 -30.65
N TYR A 193 34.16 8.45 -30.09
CA TYR A 193 32.98 9.04 -29.44
C TYR A 193 31.77 9.12 -30.39
N MET A 194 31.97 9.60 -31.62
CA MET A 194 30.89 9.68 -32.61
C MET A 194 30.36 8.31 -33.03
N CYS A 195 31.26 7.36 -33.33
CA CYS A 195 30.90 6.00 -33.73
C CYS A 195 30.16 5.25 -32.62
N PHE A 196 30.60 5.38 -31.36
CA PHE A 196 29.94 4.78 -30.22
C PHE A 196 28.50 5.29 -30.05
N ASN A 197 28.32 6.62 -30.04
CA ASN A 197 27.01 7.23 -29.89
C ASN A 197 26.09 6.92 -31.08
N CYS A 198 26.61 6.96 -32.30
CA CYS A 198 25.85 6.62 -33.50
C CYS A 198 25.42 5.15 -33.49
N GLY A 199 26.35 4.22 -33.22
CA GLY A 199 26.09 2.79 -33.17
C GLY A 199 25.05 2.44 -32.11
N LYS A 200 25.25 2.92 -30.88
CA LYS A 200 24.30 2.73 -29.77
C LYS A 200 22.90 3.23 -30.12
N ASN A 201 22.79 4.45 -30.64
CA ASN A 201 21.49 5.05 -30.98
C ASN A 201 20.82 4.35 -32.17
N CYS A 202 21.58 3.97 -33.20
CA CYS A 202 21.05 3.27 -34.36
C CYS A 202 20.51 1.89 -34.00
N CYS A 203 21.30 1.09 -33.27
CA CYS A 203 20.88 -0.24 -32.83
C CYS A 203 19.66 -0.18 -31.91
N TYR A 204 19.62 0.77 -30.98
CA TYR A 204 18.48 0.97 -30.09
C TYR A 204 17.20 1.33 -30.88
N LYS A 205 17.28 2.29 -31.81
CA LYS A 205 16.14 2.69 -32.65
C LYS A 205 15.65 1.56 -33.53
N LEU A 206 16.55 0.77 -34.12
CA LEU A 206 16.19 -0.38 -34.93
C LEU A 206 15.44 -1.42 -34.10
N MET A 207 15.97 -1.79 -32.94
CA MET A 207 15.38 -2.80 -32.07
C MET A 207 14.03 -2.35 -31.51
N THR A 208 13.90 -1.10 -31.08
CA THR A 208 12.62 -0.54 -30.60
C THR A 208 11.58 -0.46 -31.71
N THR A 209 11.97 -0.16 -32.95
CA THR A 209 11.06 -0.13 -34.10
C THR A 209 10.53 -1.53 -34.44
N LEU A 210 11.38 -2.55 -34.37
CA LEU A 210 11.00 -3.93 -34.70
C LEU A 210 10.20 -4.61 -33.59
N CYS A 211 10.59 -4.41 -32.33
CA CYS A 211 10.07 -5.19 -31.20
C CYS A 211 9.23 -4.37 -30.22
N GLY A 212 9.43 -3.06 -30.14
CA GLY A 212 8.83 -2.20 -29.11
C GLY A 212 7.31 -2.21 -29.11
N LEU A 213 6.68 -2.36 -30.28
CA LEU A 213 5.22 -2.41 -30.40
C LEU A 213 4.63 -3.68 -29.78
N PHE A 214 5.21 -4.84 -30.09
CA PHE A 214 4.75 -6.13 -29.60
C PHE A 214 4.97 -6.28 -28.10
N ILE A 215 6.12 -5.79 -27.62
CA ILE A 215 6.45 -5.77 -26.18
C ILE A 215 5.46 -4.87 -25.43
N ALA A 216 5.16 -3.67 -25.95
CA ALA A 216 4.18 -2.77 -25.34
C ALA A 216 2.77 -3.38 -25.29
N LEU A 217 2.34 -4.06 -26.35
CA LEU A 217 1.06 -4.76 -26.37
C LEU A 217 1.01 -5.88 -25.32
N TYR A 218 2.06 -6.70 -25.22
CA TYR A 218 2.16 -7.79 -24.25
C TYR A 218 2.02 -7.27 -22.80
N TRP A 219 2.81 -6.26 -22.43
CA TRP A 219 2.72 -5.66 -21.10
C TRP A 219 1.35 -5.02 -20.84
N GLY A 220 0.75 -4.37 -21.84
CA GLY A 220 -0.60 -3.84 -21.73
C GLY A 220 -1.62 -4.92 -21.35
N CYS A 221 -1.57 -6.07 -22.03
CA CYS A 221 -2.42 -7.22 -21.73
C CYS A 221 -2.17 -7.78 -20.32
N GLU A 222 -0.90 -7.96 -19.92
CA GLU A 222 -0.54 -8.50 -18.60
C GLU A 222 -1.11 -7.63 -17.46
N PHE A 223 -0.93 -6.30 -17.54
CA PHE A 223 -1.49 -5.38 -16.55
C PHE A 223 -3.02 -5.37 -16.56
N ALA A 224 -3.68 -5.70 -17.66
CA ALA A 224 -5.13 -5.90 -17.66
C ALA A 224 -5.55 -7.10 -16.81
N PHE A 225 -4.84 -8.23 -16.91
CA PHE A 225 -5.11 -9.42 -16.10
C PHE A 225 -4.90 -9.14 -14.62
N ILE A 226 -3.79 -8.50 -14.26
CA ILE A 226 -3.52 -8.06 -12.89
C ILE A 226 -4.64 -7.15 -12.40
N THR A 227 -5.04 -6.15 -13.20
CA THR A 227 -6.11 -5.22 -12.81
C THR A 227 -7.43 -5.92 -12.62
N PHE A 228 -7.77 -6.86 -13.50
CA PHE A 228 -8.98 -7.65 -13.41
C PHE A 228 -9.00 -8.48 -12.11
N ASP A 229 -7.92 -9.22 -11.83
CA ASP A 229 -7.83 -10.05 -10.62
C ASP A 229 -7.91 -9.21 -9.33
N GLN A 230 -7.20 -8.07 -9.29
CA GLN A 230 -7.22 -7.18 -8.13
C GLN A 230 -8.63 -6.62 -7.85
N VAL A 231 -9.34 -6.17 -8.89
CA VAL A 231 -10.68 -5.57 -8.76
C VAL A 231 -11.74 -6.61 -8.46
N TRP A 232 -11.74 -7.74 -9.18
CA TRP A 232 -12.84 -8.71 -9.16
C TRP A 232 -12.63 -9.85 -8.16
N CYS A 233 -11.40 -10.15 -7.76
CA CYS A 233 -11.09 -11.28 -6.85
C CYS A 233 -10.50 -10.80 -5.53
N ILE A 234 -9.41 -10.03 -5.55
CA ILE A 234 -8.63 -9.74 -4.35
C ILE A 234 -9.32 -8.70 -3.47
N THR A 235 -9.81 -7.59 -4.02
CA THR A 235 -10.43 -6.52 -3.23
C THR A 235 -11.64 -7.00 -2.42
N PRO A 236 -12.60 -7.77 -2.98
CA PRO A 236 -13.67 -8.38 -2.19
C PRO A 236 -13.15 -9.36 -1.13
N SER A 237 -12.14 -10.18 -1.45
CA SER A 237 -11.52 -11.12 -0.51
C SER A 237 -10.91 -10.41 0.70
N LEU A 238 -10.17 -9.32 0.47
CA LEU A 238 -9.60 -8.48 1.53
C LEU A 238 -10.70 -7.85 2.40
N ARG A 239 -11.85 -7.50 1.82
CA ARG A 239 -12.98 -6.98 2.57
C ARG A 239 -13.54 -8.03 3.54
N ILE A 240 -13.70 -9.27 3.09
CA ILE A 240 -14.14 -10.39 3.93
C ILE A 240 -13.13 -10.67 5.04
N PHE A 241 -11.85 -10.73 4.70
CA PHE A 241 -10.77 -10.90 5.67
C PHE A 241 -10.81 -9.81 6.76
N SER A 242 -11.02 -8.54 6.37
CA SER A 242 -11.17 -7.44 7.32
C SER A 242 -12.37 -7.61 8.26
N ILE A 243 -13.48 -8.20 7.78
CA ILE A 243 -14.66 -8.48 8.63
C ILE A 243 -14.29 -9.50 9.71
N TYR A 244 -13.67 -10.61 9.31
CA TYR A 244 -13.25 -11.66 10.27
C TYR A 244 -12.20 -11.14 11.26
N MET A 245 -11.23 -10.35 10.79
CA MET A 245 -10.24 -9.72 11.67
C MET A 245 -10.89 -8.74 12.65
N GLY A 246 -11.94 -8.02 12.25
CA GLY A 246 -12.71 -7.18 13.16
C GLY A 246 -13.41 -7.98 14.27
N CYS A 247 -13.89 -9.18 13.98
CA CYS A 247 -14.46 -10.09 14.98
C CYS A 247 -13.39 -10.65 15.91
N ALA A 248 -12.25 -11.09 15.36
CA ALA A 248 -11.10 -11.52 16.15
C ALA A 248 -10.60 -10.40 17.08
N GLN A 249 -10.49 -9.16 16.57
CA GLN A 249 -10.10 -8.00 17.37
C GLN A 249 -11.04 -7.78 18.56
N LYS A 250 -12.35 -7.93 18.38
CA LYS A 250 -13.31 -7.81 19.50
C LYS A 250 -13.13 -8.95 20.52
N PHE A 251 -12.93 -10.17 20.05
CA PHE A 251 -12.66 -11.32 20.92
C PHE A 251 -11.40 -11.10 21.75
N PHE A 252 -10.26 -10.84 21.10
CA PHE A 252 -8.98 -10.57 21.78
C PHE A 252 -9.04 -9.33 22.66
N GLY A 253 -9.67 -8.23 22.20
CA GLY A 253 -9.85 -7.02 22.99
C GLY A 253 -10.65 -7.26 24.28
N THR A 254 -11.65 -8.14 24.22
CA THR A 254 -12.41 -8.56 25.41
C THR A 254 -11.53 -9.36 26.36
N CYS A 255 -10.71 -10.28 25.86
CA CYS A 255 -9.74 -11.03 26.68
C CYS A 255 -8.74 -10.12 27.39
N VAL A 256 -8.13 -9.19 26.64
CA VAL A 256 -7.17 -8.23 27.18
C VAL A 256 -7.84 -7.34 28.23
N THR A 257 -9.06 -6.86 27.97
CA THR A 257 -9.80 -6.05 28.95
C THR A 257 -10.15 -6.85 30.21
N CYS A 258 -10.49 -8.13 30.07
CA CYS A 258 -10.83 -8.99 31.19
C CYS A 258 -9.66 -9.23 32.16
N PHE A 259 -8.46 -9.47 31.63
CA PHE A 259 -7.31 -9.88 32.45
C PHE A 259 -6.29 -8.76 32.68
N LEU A 260 -5.95 -8.01 31.64
CA LEU A 260 -4.88 -7.03 31.73
C LEU A 260 -5.38 -5.71 32.33
N ALA A 261 -6.63 -5.31 32.06
CA ALA A 261 -7.14 -4.04 32.59
C ALA A 261 -7.14 -3.98 34.13
N PRO A 262 -7.63 -5.00 34.88
CA PRO A 262 -7.58 -4.96 36.35
C PRO A 262 -6.15 -4.88 36.92
N ILE A 263 -5.18 -5.51 36.26
CA ILE A 263 -3.77 -5.45 36.65
C ILE A 263 -3.21 -4.04 36.41
N CYS A 264 -3.47 -3.46 35.24
CA CYS A 264 -3.02 -2.11 34.91
C CYS A 264 -3.67 -1.05 35.81
N GLU A 265 -4.97 -1.17 36.09
CA GLU A 265 -5.71 -0.28 36.98
C GLU A 265 -5.14 -0.33 38.42
N THR A 266 -4.88 -1.51 38.96
CA THR A 266 -4.28 -1.67 40.29
C THR A 266 -2.84 -1.19 40.34
N CYS A 267 -2.02 -1.48 39.33
CA CYS A 267 -0.68 -0.91 39.20
C CYS A 267 -0.71 0.62 39.12
N GLY A 268 -1.74 1.21 38.50
CA GLY A 268 -1.95 2.66 38.46
C GLY A 268 -2.07 3.30 39.85
N LEU A 269 -2.52 2.56 40.87
CA LEU A 269 -2.59 3.04 42.25
C LEU A 269 -1.23 3.46 42.81
N MET A 270 -0.12 2.87 42.33
CA MET A 270 1.24 3.28 42.72
C MET A 270 1.51 4.76 42.44
N PHE A 271 0.87 5.33 41.42
CA PHE A 271 1.06 6.71 40.99
C PHE A 271 -0.13 7.62 41.37
N SER A 272 -1.19 7.06 41.96
CA SER A 272 -2.46 7.77 42.23
C SER A 272 -2.33 8.95 43.21
N ARG A 273 -1.30 8.97 44.05
CA ARG A 273 -1.10 10.00 45.10
C ARG A 273 -0.11 11.10 44.70
N ILE A 274 0.38 11.10 43.46
CA ILE A 274 1.29 12.14 42.97
C ILE A 274 0.51 13.44 42.75
N THR A 275 0.77 14.45 43.57
CA THR A 275 0.15 15.78 43.46
C THR A 275 1.12 16.75 42.77
N VAL A 276 0.83 17.14 41.54
CA VAL A 276 1.62 18.16 40.82
C VAL A 276 1.13 19.55 41.23
N LYS A 277 1.95 20.29 41.98
CA LYS A 277 1.71 21.72 42.23
C LYS A 277 2.43 22.50 41.13
N ASN A 278 1.68 23.11 40.22
CA ASN A 278 2.24 24.09 39.28
C ASN A 278 2.56 25.37 40.06
N GLN A 279 3.84 25.78 40.05
CA GLN A 279 4.28 27.09 40.51
C GLN A 279 4.21 28.09 39.37
#